data_AF-A0A350YIA0-F1
#
_entry.id   AF-A0A350YIA0-F1
#
_cell.length_a   1.000
_cell.length_b   1.000
_cell.length_c   1.000
_cell.angle_alpha   90.00
_cell.angle_beta   90.00
_cell.angle_gamma   90.00
#
_symmetry.space_group_name_H-M   'P 1'
#
loop_
_entity.id
_entity.type
_entity.pdbx_description
1 polymer ?
#
loop_
_entity_poly.entity_id
_entity_poly.type
_entity_poly.pdbx_seq_one_letter_code
_entity_poly.pdbx_strand_id
1 'polypeptide(L)'
;MKRQISYLWALMTANMKSYNAERKRLFVMALFMMIQNAMFFGLWVIFFQTVGDLKGWKLVDVTRMFGLAASAIGLSLFFFNGARTLAYRVMDDSIDSFLTRPRKALPMLLMSSSSPASLGDITFGPLLWLTLGEVPLSLFPWFVLLTLFSALIFTAATLMMFSIVFWLKTSSRFPEQLFEMLIILSSNILHGQPFGVKALMFTIIPAGFISYLPAQLMRGFDPLLFGILLVATVFYAALAAYIFNAGLRRYVRGVV
;
A
#
# COMPACT_ATOMS: atom_id res chain seq x y z
N MET A 1 -18.00 16.94 -10.93
CA MET A 1 -17.74 15.78 -10.05
C MET A 1 -18.25 14.44 -10.61
N LYS A 2 -19.55 14.27 -10.89
CA LYS A 2 -20.13 13.00 -11.42
C LYS A 2 -19.43 12.45 -12.69
N ARG A 3 -19.15 13.31 -13.69
CA ARG A 3 -18.42 12.95 -14.93
C ARG A 3 -16.95 12.55 -14.71
N GLN A 4 -16.33 12.99 -13.61
CA GLN A 4 -14.96 12.59 -13.25
C GLN A 4 -14.95 11.21 -12.60
N ILE A 5 -15.82 10.98 -11.63
CA ILE A 5 -15.96 9.68 -10.96
C ILE A 5 -16.33 8.58 -11.97
N SER A 6 -17.32 8.83 -12.83
CA SER A 6 -17.73 7.88 -13.87
C SER A 6 -16.59 7.49 -14.81
N TYR A 7 -15.69 8.43 -15.11
CA TYR A 7 -14.54 8.16 -15.98
C TYR A 7 -13.42 7.40 -15.26
N LEU A 8 -13.12 7.75 -14.01
CA LEU A 8 -12.16 7.00 -13.19
C LEU A 8 -12.64 5.56 -12.99
N TRP A 9 -13.95 5.38 -12.81
CA TRP A 9 -14.58 4.07 -12.78
C TRP A 9 -14.48 3.34 -14.12
N ALA A 10 -14.69 4.02 -15.24
CA ALA A 10 -14.49 3.44 -16.57
C ALA A 10 -13.04 2.98 -16.79
N LEU A 11 -12.06 3.73 -16.29
CA LEU A 11 -10.64 3.37 -16.37
C LEU A 11 -10.35 2.10 -15.54
N MET A 12 -10.84 2.05 -14.29
CA MET A 12 -10.70 0.88 -13.44
C MET A 12 -11.36 -0.36 -14.04
N THR A 13 -12.59 -0.22 -14.53
CA THR A 13 -13.31 -1.34 -15.15
C THR A 13 -12.66 -1.80 -16.46
N ALA A 14 -12.00 -0.90 -17.21
CA ALA A 14 -11.20 -1.29 -18.37
C ALA A 14 -9.99 -2.15 -17.97
N ASN A 15 -9.28 -1.77 -16.90
CA ASN A 15 -8.18 -2.57 -16.35
C ASN A 15 -8.67 -3.96 -15.89
N MET A 16 -9.80 -4.02 -15.20
CA MET A 16 -10.41 -5.30 -14.77
C MET A 16 -10.86 -6.15 -15.97
N LYS A 17 -11.43 -5.54 -17.02
CA LYS A 17 -11.81 -6.25 -18.24
C LYS A 17 -10.59 -6.84 -18.97
N SER A 18 -9.46 -6.14 -18.96
CA SER A 18 -8.19 -6.67 -19.47
C SER A 18 -7.77 -7.96 -18.77
N TYR A 19 -8.13 -8.15 -17.49
CA TYR A 19 -7.85 -9.40 -16.79
C TYR A 19 -8.83 -10.52 -17.11
N ASN A 20 -10.09 -10.18 -17.36
CA ASN A 20 -11.09 -11.18 -17.76
C ASN A 20 -10.78 -11.82 -19.11
N ALA A 21 -10.03 -11.14 -19.99
CA ALA A 21 -9.51 -11.73 -21.23
C ALA A 21 -8.44 -12.82 -20.96
N GLU A 22 -7.76 -12.77 -19.81
CA GLU A 22 -6.68 -13.68 -19.44
C GLU A 22 -6.88 -14.25 -18.01
N ARG A 23 -8.05 -14.83 -17.75
CA ARG A 23 -8.42 -15.34 -16.41
C ARG A 23 -7.41 -16.30 -15.80
N LYS A 24 -6.78 -17.14 -16.64
CA LYS A 24 -5.72 -18.07 -16.21
C LYS A 24 -4.53 -17.31 -15.63
N ARG A 25 -4.07 -16.24 -16.30
CA ARG A 25 -2.95 -15.41 -15.82
C ARG A 25 -3.31 -14.74 -14.49
N LEU A 26 -4.51 -14.17 -14.38
CA LEU A 26 -4.98 -13.57 -13.13
C LEU A 26 -4.97 -14.58 -11.98
N PHE A 27 -5.53 -15.77 -12.19
CA PHE A 27 -5.60 -16.81 -11.16
C PHE A 27 -4.20 -17.25 -10.72
N VAL A 28 -3.31 -17.52 -11.67
CA VAL A 28 -1.93 -17.93 -11.39
C VAL A 28 -1.20 -16.82 -10.59
N MET A 29 -1.29 -15.56 -11.02
CA MET A 29 -0.64 -14.44 -10.31
C MET A 29 -1.18 -14.27 -8.88
N ALA A 30 -2.49 -14.34 -8.68
CA ALA A 30 -3.09 -14.26 -7.36
C ALA A 30 -2.67 -15.45 -6.48
N LEU A 31 -2.67 -16.67 -7.02
CA LEU A 31 -2.25 -17.87 -6.29
C LEU A 31 -0.80 -17.80 -5.85
N PHE A 32 0.12 -17.42 -6.75
CA PHE A 32 1.53 -17.25 -6.40
C PHE A 32 1.76 -16.14 -5.37
N MET A 33 0.96 -15.07 -5.41
CA MET A 33 0.98 -14.04 -4.36
C MET A 33 0.52 -14.61 -3.00
N MET A 34 -0.56 -15.41 -2.97
CA MET A 34 -0.99 -16.08 -1.74
C MET A 34 0.08 -17.03 -1.19
N ILE A 35 0.75 -17.79 -2.06
CA ILE A 35 1.85 -18.68 -1.67
C ILE A 35 3.02 -17.87 -1.11
N GLN A 36 3.39 -16.76 -1.76
CA GLN A 36 4.44 -15.86 -1.29
C GLN A 36 4.11 -15.32 0.11
N ASN A 37 2.89 -14.83 0.32
CA ASN A 37 2.44 -14.34 1.62
C ASN A 37 2.44 -15.45 2.68
N ALA A 38 2.02 -16.66 2.33
CA ALA A 38 2.05 -17.81 3.23
C ALA A 38 3.49 -18.18 3.64
N MET A 39 4.45 -18.14 2.70
CA MET A 39 5.86 -18.38 3.01
C MET A 39 6.43 -17.31 3.94
N PHE A 40 6.17 -16.03 3.66
CA PHE A 40 6.64 -14.93 4.53
C PHE A 40 6.00 -14.99 5.92
N PHE A 41 4.70 -15.26 6.00
CA PHE A 41 4.03 -15.46 7.28
C PHE A 41 4.54 -16.70 8.01
N GLY A 42 4.87 -17.77 7.29
CA GLY A 42 5.48 -18.98 7.84
C GLY A 42 6.79 -18.70 8.59
N LEU A 43 7.58 -17.72 8.15
CA LEU A 43 8.77 -17.29 8.89
C LEU A 43 8.42 -16.72 10.27
N TRP A 44 7.32 -15.96 10.38
CA TRP A 44 6.83 -15.50 11.68
C TRP A 44 6.38 -16.65 12.57
N VAL A 45 5.70 -17.66 12.00
CA VAL A 45 5.30 -18.85 12.76
C VAL A 45 6.53 -19.55 13.35
N ILE A 46 7.56 -19.81 12.52
CA ILE A 46 8.82 -20.44 12.97
C ILE A 46 9.51 -19.57 14.03
N PHE A 47 9.55 -18.26 13.81
CA PHE A 47 10.15 -17.32 14.75
C PHE A 47 9.48 -17.37 16.13
N PHE A 48 8.15 -17.30 16.20
CA PHE A 48 7.42 -17.34 17.48
C PHE A 48 7.44 -18.71 18.15
N GLN A 49 7.57 -19.79 17.38
CA GLN A 49 7.81 -21.12 17.95
C GLN A 49 9.20 -21.24 18.60
N THR A 50 10.20 -20.49 18.10
CA THR A 50 11.57 -20.54 18.61
C THR A 50 11.80 -19.58 19.77
N VAL A 51 11.33 -18.33 19.64
CA VAL A 51 11.61 -17.24 20.58
C VAL A 51 10.51 -17.07 21.63
N GLY A 52 9.31 -17.56 21.36
CA GLY A 52 8.13 -17.34 22.20
C GLY A 52 7.60 -15.91 22.09
N ASP A 53 7.06 -15.40 23.19
CA ASP A 53 6.43 -14.08 23.24
C ASP A 53 7.46 -12.94 23.20
N LEU A 54 7.24 -11.97 22.31
CA LEU A 54 8.11 -10.81 22.13
C LEU A 54 7.56 -9.59 22.90
N LYS A 55 7.98 -9.42 24.16
CA LYS A 55 7.58 -8.26 25.00
C LYS A 55 6.06 -8.00 24.97
N GLY A 56 5.26 -9.06 25.07
CA GLY A 56 3.79 -9.00 25.06
C GLY A 56 3.13 -9.03 23.67
N TRP A 57 3.89 -9.19 22.58
CA TRP A 57 3.35 -9.59 21.28
C TRP A 57 3.36 -11.11 21.16
N LYS A 58 2.22 -11.67 20.75
CA LYS A 58 2.06 -13.09 20.43
C LYS A 58 1.93 -13.29 18.93
N LEU A 59 2.05 -14.54 18.47
CA LEU A 59 1.85 -14.88 17.07
C LEU A 59 0.51 -14.36 16.52
N VAL A 60 -0.57 -14.48 17.31
CA VAL A 60 -1.92 -13.98 16.97
C VAL A 60 -1.92 -12.48 16.62
N ASP A 61 -1.12 -11.68 17.32
CA ASP A 61 -1.03 -10.26 17.04
C ASP A 61 -0.32 -9.95 15.73
N VAL A 62 0.70 -10.75 15.42
CA VAL A 62 1.44 -10.66 14.16
C VAL A 62 0.55 -11.12 13.02
N THR A 63 -0.26 -12.16 13.22
CA THR A 63 -1.31 -12.57 12.27
C THR A 63 -2.26 -11.42 11.95
N ARG A 64 -2.75 -10.72 12.97
CA ARG A 64 -3.66 -9.57 12.78
C ARG A 64 -2.98 -8.45 12.00
N MET A 65 -1.76 -8.09 12.38
CA MET A 65 -0.96 -7.05 11.74
C MET A 65 -0.61 -7.41 10.29
N PHE A 66 -0.16 -8.64 10.04
CA PHE A 66 0.21 -9.12 8.71
C PHE A 66 -1.00 -9.20 7.80
N GLY A 67 -2.13 -9.72 8.30
CA GLY A 67 -3.38 -9.77 7.55
C GLY A 67 -3.87 -8.37 7.14
N LEU A 68 -3.76 -7.39 8.04
CA LEU A 68 -4.08 -6.00 7.74
C LEU A 68 -3.09 -5.37 6.74
N ALA A 69 -1.79 -5.59 6.90
CA ALA A 69 -0.76 -5.07 6.01
C ALA A 69 -0.94 -5.63 4.59
N ALA A 70 -1.09 -6.96 4.45
CA ALA A 70 -1.35 -7.61 3.16
C ALA A 70 -2.62 -7.05 2.51
N SER A 71 -3.72 -6.93 3.26
CA SER A 71 -4.97 -6.37 2.73
C SER A 71 -4.80 -4.92 2.25
N ALA A 72 -4.05 -4.09 3.00
CA ALA A 72 -3.83 -2.70 2.68
C ALA A 72 -2.95 -2.52 1.42
N ILE A 73 -1.86 -3.27 1.33
CA ILE A 73 -0.98 -3.31 0.16
C ILE A 73 -1.76 -3.81 -1.05
N GLY A 74 -2.52 -4.90 -0.89
CA GLY A 74 -3.37 -5.47 -1.90
C GLY A 74 -4.38 -4.48 -2.46
N LEU A 75 -5.12 -3.79 -1.58
CA LEU A 75 -6.08 -2.75 -1.98
C LEU A 75 -5.40 -1.59 -2.70
N SER A 76 -4.26 -1.11 -2.18
CA SER A 76 -3.50 -0.04 -2.82
C SER A 76 -3.06 -0.42 -4.23
N LEU A 77 -2.48 -1.60 -4.43
CA LEU A 77 -1.99 -2.04 -5.73
C LEU A 77 -3.13 -2.51 -6.65
N PHE A 78 -4.28 -2.87 -6.11
CA PHE A 78 -5.44 -3.16 -6.94
C PHE A 78 -6.01 -1.89 -7.55
N PHE A 79 -6.24 -0.84 -6.76
CA PHE A 79 -6.89 0.38 -7.23
C PHE A 79 -5.93 1.46 -7.75
N PHE A 80 -4.70 1.52 -7.23
CA PHE A 80 -3.79 2.65 -7.39
C PHE A 80 -2.38 2.28 -7.84
N ASN A 81 -2.18 1.12 -8.47
CA ASN A 81 -0.86 0.68 -8.98
C ASN A 81 -0.27 1.61 -10.03
N GLY A 82 -1.08 2.50 -10.61
CA GLY A 82 -0.57 3.56 -11.48
C GLY A 82 0.49 4.45 -10.82
N ALA A 83 0.49 4.59 -9.49
CA ALA A 83 1.57 5.26 -8.75
C ALA A 83 2.94 4.60 -8.99
N ARG A 84 3.00 3.26 -8.94
CA ARG A 84 4.22 2.48 -9.17
C ARG A 84 4.69 2.57 -10.63
N THR A 85 3.76 2.71 -11.57
CA THR A 85 4.11 2.87 -12.99
C THR A 85 4.70 4.25 -13.32
N LEU A 86 4.63 5.22 -12.41
CA LEU A 86 5.02 6.61 -12.68
C LEU A 86 6.47 6.73 -13.16
N ALA A 87 7.42 6.07 -12.51
CA ALA A 87 8.83 6.18 -12.90
C ALA A 87 9.07 5.70 -14.34
N TYR A 88 8.44 4.59 -14.73
CA TYR A 88 8.50 4.09 -16.10
C TYR A 88 7.84 5.06 -17.09
N ARG A 89 6.66 5.60 -16.73
CA ARG A 89 5.89 6.53 -17.58
C ARG A 89 6.58 7.87 -17.83
N VAL A 90 7.43 8.31 -16.90
CA VAL A 90 8.23 9.52 -17.06
C VAL A 90 9.43 9.25 -17.97
N MET A 91 9.97 8.04 -17.99
CA MET A 91 11.13 7.68 -18.82
C MET A 91 10.78 7.42 -20.28
N ASP A 92 9.59 6.88 -20.54
CA ASP A 92 9.11 6.58 -21.89
C ASP A 92 8.22 7.69 -22.47
N ASP A 93 8.16 8.85 -21.80
CA ASP A 93 7.33 10.02 -22.11
C ASP A 93 5.81 9.73 -22.22
N SER A 94 5.35 8.55 -21.79
CA SER A 94 3.92 8.21 -21.84
C SER A 94 3.10 9.01 -20.81
N ILE A 95 3.73 9.69 -19.86
CA ILE A 95 3.08 10.61 -18.93
C ILE A 95 2.41 11.80 -19.65
N ASP A 96 2.89 12.21 -20.82
CA ASP A 96 2.31 13.29 -21.62
C ASP A 96 0.86 13.03 -22.04
N SER A 97 0.50 11.76 -22.22
CA SER A 97 -0.87 11.34 -22.54
C SER A 97 -1.88 11.66 -21.42
N PHE A 98 -1.40 11.86 -20.19
CA PHE A 98 -2.21 12.29 -19.05
C PHE A 98 -2.29 13.82 -18.94
N LEU A 99 -1.28 14.54 -19.45
CA LEU A 99 -1.18 16.00 -19.40
C LEU A 99 -2.02 16.68 -20.50
N THR A 100 -2.19 16.04 -21.65
CA THR A 100 -3.00 16.55 -22.77
C THR A 100 -4.50 16.52 -22.51
N ARG A 101 -4.95 15.84 -21.46
CA ARG A 101 -6.38 15.70 -21.13
C ARG A 101 -6.82 16.86 -20.24
N PRO A 102 -8.05 17.39 -20.39
CA PRO A 102 -8.56 18.53 -19.62
C PRO A 102 -8.91 18.18 -18.15
N ARG A 103 -8.26 17.17 -17.56
CA ARG A 103 -8.56 16.62 -16.24
C ARG A 103 -7.30 16.57 -15.39
N LYS A 104 -7.45 16.54 -14.07
CA LYS A 104 -6.31 16.42 -13.15
C LYS A 104 -5.57 15.11 -13.41
N ALA A 105 -4.27 15.20 -13.67
CA ALA A 105 -3.43 14.05 -14.00
C ALA A 105 -3.34 13.03 -12.85
N LEU A 106 -3.28 13.48 -11.60
CA LEU A 106 -3.03 12.60 -10.45
C LEU A 106 -4.05 11.47 -10.29
N PRO A 107 -5.38 11.72 -10.16
CA PRO A 107 -6.34 10.62 -10.01
C PRO A 107 -6.37 9.67 -11.21
N MET A 108 -6.14 10.20 -12.42
CA MET A 108 -6.08 9.39 -13.63
C MET A 108 -4.85 8.49 -13.66
N LEU A 109 -3.70 9.04 -13.28
CA LEU A 109 -2.46 8.29 -13.17
C LEU A 109 -2.62 7.18 -12.14
N LEU A 110 -3.08 7.46 -10.93
CA LEU A 110 -3.23 6.46 -9.86
C LEU A 110 -4.06 5.26 -10.33
N MET A 111 -5.22 5.51 -10.94
CA MET A 111 -6.15 4.48 -11.39
C MET A 111 -5.85 3.93 -12.80
N SER A 112 -4.73 4.33 -13.41
CA SER A 112 -4.36 3.92 -14.78
C SER A 112 -3.91 2.47 -14.90
N SER A 113 -3.56 1.85 -13.79
CA SER A 113 -3.08 0.47 -13.74
C SER A 113 -3.53 -0.18 -12.44
N SER A 114 -3.72 -1.49 -12.50
CA SER A 114 -3.94 -2.38 -11.37
C SER A 114 -2.89 -3.51 -11.43
N SER A 115 -2.66 -4.18 -10.30
CA SER A 115 -1.85 -5.40 -10.26
C SER A 115 -2.75 -6.64 -10.18
N PRO A 116 -2.64 -7.64 -11.08
CA PRO A 116 -3.40 -8.88 -10.93
C PRO A 116 -3.02 -9.66 -9.66
N ALA A 117 -1.74 -9.59 -9.26
CA ALA A 117 -1.21 -10.30 -8.11
C ALA A 117 -1.82 -9.78 -6.79
N SER A 118 -2.23 -8.50 -6.74
CA SER A 118 -2.80 -7.90 -5.53
C SER A 118 -4.16 -8.48 -5.15
N LEU A 119 -4.82 -9.23 -6.04
CA LEU A 119 -5.97 -10.05 -5.67
C LEU A 119 -5.58 -11.15 -4.68
N GLY A 120 -4.38 -11.70 -4.77
CA GLY A 120 -3.87 -12.66 -3.80
C GLY A 120 -3.66 -12.02 -2.43
N ASP A 121 -3.22 -10.77 -2.36
CA ASP A 121 -3.10 -10.02 -1.10
C ASP A 121 -4.46 -9.70 -0.48
N ILE A 122 -5.41 -9.22 -1.32
CA ILE A 122 -6.78 -8.88 -0.92
C ILE A 122 -7.53 -10.11 -0.40
N THR A 123 -7.24 -11.31 -0.90
CA THR A 123 -7.86 -12.54 -0.38
C THR A 123 -7.09 -13.12 0.80
N PHE A 124 -5.76 -13.15 0.74
CA PHE A 124 -4.92 -13.75 1.79
C PHE A 124 -5.04 -13.00 3.12
N GLY A 125 -4.98 -11.67 3.11
CA GLY A 125 -4.97 -10.86 4.33
C GLY A 125 -6.22 -11.07 5.21
N PRO A 126 -7.44 -10.93 4.66
CA PRO A 126 -8.67 -11.18 5.42
C PRO A 126 -8.85 -12.65 5.79
N LEU A 127 -8.45 -13.59 4.92
CA LEU A 127 -8.50 -15.03 5.22
C LEU A 127 -7.61 -15.37 6.41
N LEU A 128 -6.38 -14.86 6.42
CA LEU A 128 -5.43 -15.04 7.50
C LEU A 128 -5.98 -14.45 8.81
N TRP A 129 -6.54 -13.24 8.73
CA TRP A 129 -7.15 -12.57 9.88
C TRP A 129 -8.34 -13.34 10.46
N LEU A 130 -9.25 -13.84 9.60
CA LEU A 130 -10.45 -14.57 10.01
C LEU A 130 -10.13 -15.95 10.60
N THR A 131 -9.12 -16.63 10.08
CA THR A 131 -8.82 -18.02 10.45
C THR A 131 -7.85 -18.13 11.62
N LEU A 132 -6.80 -17.30 11.65
CA LEU A 132 -5.70 -17.38 12.62
C LEU A 132 -5.61 -16.15 13.54
N GLY A 133 -6.43 -15.13 13.32
CA GLY A 133 -6.39 -13.89 14.09
C GLY A 133 -7.16 -13.93 15.41
N GLU A 134 -7.96 -14.96 15.68
CA GLU A 134 -8.78 -15.10 16.90
C GLU A 134 -9.60 -13.83 17.23
N VAL A 135 -10.22 -13.22 16.20
CA VAL A 135 -11.04 -12.01 16.36
C VAL A 135 -12.49 -12.32 15.99
N PRO A 136 -13.49 -11.87 16.78
CA PRO A 136 -14.88 -12.05 16.40
C PRO A 136 -15.20 -11.34 15.08
N LEU A 137 -16.07 -11.97 14.28
CA LEU A 137 -16.51 -11.44 12.98
C LEU A 137 -17.18 -10.05 13.10
N SER A 138 -17.70 -9.70 14.27
CA SER A 138 -18.24 -8.36 14.57
C SER A 138 -17.23 -7.24 14.41
N LEU A 139 -15.91 -7.53 14.49
CA LEU A 139 -14.85 -6.56 14.27
C LEU A 139 -14.38 -6.48 12.81
N PHE A 140 -14.98 -7.24 11.90
CA PHE A 140 -14.65 -7.18 10.48
C PHE A 140 -14.87 -5.77 9.86
N PRO A 141 -15.94 -5.03 10.17
CA PRO A 141 -16.07 -3.64 9.70
C PRO A 141 -14.94 -2.73 10.17
N TRP A 142 -14.45 -2.94 11.41
CA TRP A 142 -13.32 -2.20 11.97
C TRP A 142 -12.02 -2.55 11.25
N PHE A 143 -11.78 -3.83 10.99
CA PHE A 143 -10.67 -4.32 10.16
C PHE A 143 -10.68 -3.65 8.78
N VAL A 144 -11.82 -3.63 8.09
CA VAL A 144 -11.96 -3.00 6.77
C VAL A 144 -11.62 -1.51 6.85
N LEU A 145 -12.17 -0.79 7.83
CA LEU A 145 -11.92 0.64 7.99
C LEU A 145 -10.43 0.95 8.21
N LEU A 146 -9.77 0.23 9.11
CA LEU A 146 -8.34 0.39 9.38
C LEU A 146 -7.47 0.02 8.18
N THR A 147 -7.88 -1.01 7.42
CA THR A 147 -7.23 -1.39 6.18
C THR A 147 -7.33 -0.28 5.13
N LEU A 148 -8.47 0.43 5.04
CA LEU A 148 -8.62 1.56 4.12
C LEU A 148 -7.66 2.72 4.45
N PHE A 149 -7.53 3.09 5.73
CA PHE A 149 -6.54 4.11 6.14
C PHE A 149 -5.12 3.69 5.78
N SER A 150 -4.79 2.43 6.07
CA SER A 150 -3.48 1.84 5.78
C SER A 150 -3.17 1.82 4.28
N ALA A 151 -4.16 1.45 3.45
CA ALA A 151 -4.04 1.44 2.00
C ALA A 151 -3.83 2.85 1.43
N LEU A 152 -4.51 3.87 1.98
CA LEU A 152 -4.33 5.26 1.59
C LEU A 152 -2.91 5.76 1.92
N ILE A 153 -2.41 5.45 3.12
CA ILE A 153 -1.05 5.83 3.53
C ILE A 153 -0.02 5.10 2.66
N PHE A 154 -0.21 3.80 2.40
CA PHE A 154 0.68 3.03 1.52
C PHE A 154 0.67 3.58 0.08
N THR A 155 -0.51 3.95 -0.44
CA THR A 155 -0.63 4.60 -1.77
C THR A 155 0.12 5.92 -1.80
N ALA A 156 -0.03 6.75 -0.77
CA ALA A 156 0.64 8.04 -0.65
C ALA A 156 2.17 7.88 -0.60
N ALA A 157 2.66 6.95 0.22
CA ALA A 157 4.08 6.63 0.31
C ALA A 157 4.64 6.13 -1.03
N THR A 158 3.93 5.22 -1.70
CA THR A 158 4.29 4.73 -3.04
C THR A 158 4.39 5.89 -4.03
N LEU A 159 3.39 6.78 -4.08
CA LEU A 159 3.41 7.94 -4.97
C LEU A 159 4.60 8.87 -4.68
N MET A 160 4.94 9.11 -3.41
CA MET A 160 6.10 9.92 -3.04
C MET A 160 7.39 9.29 -3.55
N MET A 161 7.59 7.99 -3.32
CA MET A 161 8.79 7.26 -3.73
C MET A 161 8.98 7.28 -5.26
N PHE A 162 7.92 7.02 -6.01
CA PHE A 162 7.98 7.03 -7.47
C PHE A 162 8.01 8.43 -8.08
N SER A 163 7.59 9.47 -7.34
CA SER A 163 7.74 10.86 -7.79
C SER A 163 9.19 11.34 -7.78
N ILE A 164 10.10 10.68 -7.05
CA ILE A 164 11.53 11.04 -6.99
C ILE A 164 12.17 11.09 -8.40
N VAL A 165 11.65 10.29 -9.34
CA VAL A 165 12.09 10.25 -10.74
C VAL A 165 12.13 11.66 -11.38
N PHE A 166 11.22 12.55 -11.01
CA PHE A 166 11.15 13.91 -11.53
C PHE A 166 12.37 14.78 -11.18
N TRP A 167 13.17 14.39 -10.20
CA TRP A 167 14.36 15.14 -9.79
C TRP A 167 15.66 14.42 -10.13
N LEU A 168 15.72 13.11 -9.91
CA LEU A 168 16.98 12.37 -10.04
C LEU A 168 17.28 11.90 -11.45
N LYS A 169 16.31 11.94 -12.39
CA LYS A 169 16.42 11.32 -13.73
C LYS A 169 17.03 9.90 -13.69
N THR A 170 16.81 9.20 -12.58
CA THR A 170 17.38 7.88 -12.31
C THR A 170 16.47 6.81 -12.87
N SER A 171 17.03 5.66 -13.27
CA SER A 171 16.24 4.47 -13.66
C SER A 171 15.20 4.07 -12.61
N SER A 172 14.16 3.35 -13.05
CA SER A 172 13.04 2.92 -12.18
C SER A 172 13.48 2.04 -11.01
N ARG A 173 14.71 1.51 -11.04
CA ARG A 173 15.28 0.63 -10.01
C ARG A 173 15.31 1.27 -8.61
N PHE A 174 15.65 2.55 -8.49
CA PHE A 174 15.78 3.17 -7.17
C PHE A 174 14.41 3.34 -6.46
N PRO A 175 13.37 3.89 -7.11
CA PRO A 175 12.01 3.88 -6.57
C PRO A 175 11.49 2.47 -6.24
N GLU A 176 11.79 1.47 -7.09
CA GLU A 176 11.41 0.08 -6.84
C GLU A 176 12.08 -0.47 -5.56
N GLN A 177 13.36 -0.17 -5.32
CA GLN A 177 14.03 -0.57 -4.08
C GLN A 177 13.38 0.06 -2.83
N LEU A 178 13.03 1.35 -2.89
CA LEU A 178 12.32 2.01 -1.80
C LEU A 178 10.94 1.39 -1.55
N PHE A 179 10.25 0.99 -2.61
CA PHE A 179 8.96 0.31 -2.55
C PHE A 179 9.05 -1.08 -1.91
N GLU A 180 10.05 -1.88 -2.28
CA GLU A 180 10.29 -3.17 -1.62
C GLU A 180 10.64 -2.99 -0.13
N MET A 181 11.45 -1.98 0.20
CA MET A 181 11.71 -1.62 1.61
C MET A 181 10.42 -1.24 2.35
N LEU A 182 9.52 -0.49 1.72
CA LEU A 182 8.22 -0.13 2.29
C LEU A 182 7.38 -1.38 2.61
N ILE A 183 7.30 -2.34 1.70
CA ILE A 183 6.58 -3.60 1.91
C ILE A 183 7.17 -4.36 3.09
N ILE A 184 8.49 -4.59 3.08
CA ILE A 184 9.18 -5.33 4.14
C ILE A 184 8.94 -4.67 5.50
N LEU A 185 9.13 -3.36 5.60
CA LEU A 185 8.98 -2.63 6.84
C LEU A 185 7.52 -2.56 7.31
N SER A 186 6.56 -2.49 6.39
CA SER A 186 5.13 -2.52 6.74
C SER A 186 4.67 -3.90 7.20
N SER A 187 5.33 -4.98 6.77
CA SER A 187 4.99 -6.34 7.19
C SER A 187 5.78 -6.84 8.40
N ASN A 188 6.58 -5.97 9.03
CA ASN A 188 7.46 -6.29 10.16
C ASN A 188 6.95 -5.77 11.52
N ILE A 189 7.36 -6.44 12.59
CA ILE A 189 7.03 -6.03 13.96
C ILE A 189 7.92 -4.84 14.37
N LEU A 190 7.28 -3.72 14.75
CA LEU A 190 8.00 -2.57 15.32
C LEU A 190 8.32 -2.71 16.81
N HIS A 191 7.67 -3.64 17.50
CA HIS A 191 7.90 -3.85 18.93
C HIS A 191 9.27 -4.48 19.18
N GLY A 192 10.01 -3.97 20.18
CA GLY A 192 11.40 -4.38 20.45
C GLY A 192 12.46 -3.60 19.67
N GLN A 193 12.07 -2.78 18.68
CA GLN A 193 13.01 -1.94 17.93
C GLN A 193 13.48 -0.71 18.73
N PRO A 194 14.74 -0.25 18.54
CA PRO A 194 15.24 1.00 19.12
C PRO A 194 14.38 2.21 18.74
N PHE A 195 14.39 3.25 19.57
CA PHE A 195 13.63 4.49 19.33
C PHE A 195 13.92 5.08 17.94
N GLY A 196 15.17 5.10 17.50
CA GLY A 196 15.56 5.61 16.18
C GLY A 196 14.90 4.85 15.02
N VAL A 197 14.79 3.52 15.12
CA VAL A 197 14.12 2.70 14.10
C VAL A 197 12.63 2.99 14.08
N LYS A 198 11.99 3.11 15.25
CA LYS A 198 10.58 3.52 15.33
C LYS A 198 10.36 4.90 14.73
N ALA A 199 11.18 5.88 15.09
CA ALA A 199 11.09 7.23 14.54
C ALA A 199 11.20 7.22 13.01
N LEU A 200 12.15 6.46 12.44
CA LEU A 200 12.28 6.28 10.99
C LEU A 200 11.00 5.71 10.35
N MET A 201 10.43 4.66 10.95
CA MET A 201 9.24 3.98 10.42
C MET A 201 7.95 4.79 10.56
N PHE A 202 7.90 5.77 11.46
CA PHE A 202 6.76 6.70 11.59
C PHE A 202 6.95 8.03 10.82
N THR A 203 8.13 8.30 10.25
CA THR A 203 8.41 9.58 9.57
C THR A 203 8.76 9.42 8.10
N ILE A 204 9.80 8.65 7.77
CA ILE A 204 10.32 8.59 6.39
C ILE A 204 9.61 7.50 5.58
N ILE A 205 9.32 6.34 6.18
CA ILE A 205 8.82 5.15 5.45
C ILE A 205 7.33 4.85 5.76
N PRO A 206 6.58 5.76 6.42
CA PRO A 206 5.32 5.54 7.15
C PRO A 206 4.86 4.12 7.59
N ALA A 207 5.72 3.11 7.62
CA ALA A 207 5.37 1.71 7.87
C ALA A 207 4.63 1.50 9.20
N GLY A 208 5.00 2.28 10.23
CA GLY A 208 4.33 2.24 11.53
C GLY A 208 2.85 2.63 11.47
N PHE A 209 2.47 3.54 10.56
CA PHE A 209 1.07 3.92 10.34
C PHE A 209 0.32 2.96 9.42
N ILE A 210 1.03 2.15 8.62
CA ILE A 210 0.43 1.23 7.65
C ILE A 210 0.00 -0.07 8.32
N SER A 211 0.73 -0.56 9.33
CA SER A 211 0.41 -1.87 9.91
C SER A 211 0.36 -1.87 11.42
N TYR A 212 1.35 -1.28 12.09
CA TYR A 212 1.49 -1.38 13.54
C TYR A 212 0.43 -0.61 14.31
N LEU A 213 0.24 0.68 14.01
CA LEU A 213 -0.74 1.51 14.71
C LEU A 213 -2.19 1.05 14.44
N PRO A 214 -2.56 0.70 13.19
CA PRO A 214 -3.82 0.00 12.92
C PRO A 214 -3.97 -1.31 13.72
N ALA A 215 -2.96 -2.18 13.75
CA ALA A 215 -3.01 -3.42 14.52
C ALA A 215 -3.15 -3.17 16.03
N GLN A 216 -2.54 -2.11 16.56
CA GLN A 216 -2.72 -1.70 17.95
C GLN A 216 -4.18 -1.27 18.23
N LEU A 217 -4.79 -0.50 17.33
CA LEU A 217 -6.20 -0.11 17.38
C LEU A 217 -7.17 -1.30 17.24
N MET A 218 -6.71 -2.44 16.70
CA MET A 218 -7.48 -3.68 16.68
C MET A 218 -7.45 -4.41 18.02
N ARG A 219 -6.39 -4.26 18.82
CA ARG A 219 -6.32 -4.85 20.17
C ARG A 219 -7.21 -4.13 21.17
N GLY A 220 -7.31 -2.81 21.01
CA GLY A 220 -8.15 -1.96 21.85
C GLY A 220 -8.29 -0.60 21.19
N PHE A 221 -9.53 -0.11 21.11
CA PHE A 221 -9.79 1.21 20.58
C PHE A 221 -9.24 2.27 21.53
N ASP A 222 -8.39 3.15 21.00
CA ASP A 222 -7.89 4.34 21.67
C ASP A 222 -8.21 5.56 20.78
N PRO A 223 -9.06 6.50 21.25
CA PRO A 223 -9.44 7.68 20.48
C PRO A 223 -8.24 8.54 20.04
N LEU A 224 -7.19 8.62 20.87
CA LEU A 224 -6.00 9.41 20.56
C LEU A 224 -5.22 8.76 19.42
N LEU A 225 -4.96 7.45 19.51
CA LEU A 225 -4.26 6.71 18.45
C LEU A 225 -5.06 6.75 17.14
N PHE A 226 -6.39 6.66 17.21
CA PHE A 226 -7.25 6.79 16.04
C PHE A 226 -7.18 8.20 15.44
N GLY A 227 -7.21 9.25 16.26
CA GLY A 227 -7.01 10.62 15.82
C GLY A 227 -5.66 10.84 15.13
N ILE A 228 -4.60 10.25 15.69
CA ILE A 228 -3.25 10.26 15.10
C ILE A 228 -3.26 9.57 13.72
N LEU A 229 -3.91 8.41 13.57
CA LEU A 229 -4.03 7.71 12.28
C LEU A 229 -4.74 8.58 11.22
N LEU A 230 -5.82 9.26 11.61
CA LEU A 230 -6.56 10.16 10.72
C LEU A 230 -5.69 11.32 10.24
N VAL A 231 -5.02 12.00 11.17
CA VAL A 231 -4.11 13.11 10.85
C VAL A 231 -2.98 12.63 9.95
N ALA A 232 -2.35 11.49 10.27
CA ALA A 232 -1.31 10.90 9.45
C ALA A 232 -1.82 10.58 8.04
N THR A 233 -3.01 10.00 7.90
CA THR A 233 -3.61 9.70 6.59
C THR A 233 -3.76 10.97 5.75
N VAL A 234 -4.36 12.02 6.31
CA VAL A 234 -4.57 13.29 5.60
C VAL A 234 -3.22 13.94 5.27
N PHE A 235 -2.29 13.94 6.21
CA PHE A 235 -0.96 14.51 6.04
C PHE A 235 -0.19 13.83 4.91
N TYR A 236 -0.05 12.51 4.92
CA TYR A 236 0.69 11.78 3.88
C TYR A 236 0.00 11.90 2.52
N ALA A 237 -1.34 11.86 2.46
CA ALA A 237 -2.06 12.07 1.21
C ALA A 237 -1.82 13.48 0.63
N ALA A 238 -1.85 14.51 1.46
CA ALA A 238 -1.57 15.89 1.05
C ALA A 238 -0.11 16.07 0.62
N LEU A 239 0.83 15.50 1.38
CA LEU A 239 2.26 15.55 1.10
C LEU A 239 2.59 14.85 -0.22
N ALA A 240 2.02 13.67 -0.46
CA ALA A 240 2.21 12.93 -1.70
C ALA A 240 1.67 13.69 -2.90
N ALA A 241 0.47 14.29 -2.78
CA ALA A 241 -0.08 15.15 -3.82
C ALA A 241 0.80 16.39 -4.06
N TYR A 242 1.32 17.01 -3.01
CA TYR A 242 2.23 18.17 -3.12
C TYR A 242 3.51 17.79 -3.87
N ILE A 243 4.19 16.72 -3.45
CA ILE A 243 5.43 16.23 -4.07
C ILE A 243 5.16 15.87 -5.54
N PHE A 244 4.12 15.09 -5.83
CA PHE A 244 3.78 14.75 -7.21
C PHE A 244 3.58 15.99 -8.08
N ASN A 245 2.79 16.98 -7.63
CA ASN A 245 2.55 18.20 -8.40
C ASN A 245 3.81 19.07 -8.53
N ALA A 246 4.69 19.09 -7.52
CA ALA A 246 5.97 19.79 -7.60
C ALA A 246 6.89 19.14 -8.66
N GLY A 247 6.96 17.81 -8.68
CA GLY A 247 7.72 17.06 -9.68
C GLY A 247 7.15 17.22 -11.08
N LEU A 248 5.82 17.15 -11.22
CA LEU A 248 5.13 17.33 -12.50
C LEU A 248 5.37 18.73 -13.10
N ARG A 249 5.36 19.79 -12.27
CA ARG A 249 5.72 21.14 -12.73
C ARG A 249 7.15 21.24 -13.24
N ARG A 250 8.07 20.48 -12.65
CA ARG A 250 9.48 20.43 -13.09
C ARG A 250 9.59 19.71 -14.44
N TYR A 251 8.88 18.60 -14.60
CA TYR A 251 8.79 17.85 -15.85
C TYR A 251 8.25 18.73 -16.99
N VAL A 252 7.12 19.39 -16.79
CA VAL A 252 6.49 20.27 -17.80
C VAL A 252 7.38 21.44 -18.22
N ARG A 253 8.28 21.93 -17.35
CA ARG A 253 9.21 23.01 -17.68
C ARG A 253 10.41 22.56 -18.51
N GLY A 254 10.53 21.27 -18.85
CA GLY A 254 11.68 20.73 -19.58
C GLY A 254 12.98 20.74 -18.76
N VAL A 255 12.89 20.82 -17.43
CA VAL A 255 14.05 20.75 -16.53
C VAL A 255 14.45 19.28 -16.25
N VAL A 256 13.57 18.36 -16.65
CA VAL A 256 13.71 16.90 -16.55
C VAL A 256 14.12 16.33 -17.91
#